data_AF-A0A2V9PHW9-F1
#
_entry.id   AF-A0A2V9PHW9-F1
#
_cell.length_a   1.000
_cell.length_b   1.000
_cell.length_c   1.000
_cell.angle_alpha   90.00
_cell.angle_beta   90.00
_cell.angle_gamma   90.00
#
_symmetry.space_group_name_H-M   'P 1'
#
loop_
_entity.id
_entity.type
_entity.pdbx_description
1 polymer ?
#
loop_
_entity_poly.entity_id
_entity_poly.type
_entity_poly.pdbx_seq_one_letter_code
_entity_poly.pdbx_strand_id
1 'polypeptide(L)'
;QRPLGVAALEDKIVQQAVATILNQIYEEDFLDFSYGFRPGRSQHDALDALSYALLKKKVNYVLDADIRGFFDNLDHCWLIKFVEHRVADPRILRLIQKWLKAGVMEEGKWSEVQTGSPQGSVISPLLANIYLHYSFDLWVNVWRQ
;
A
#
# COMPACT_ATOMS: atom_id res chain seq x y z
N GLN A 1 -17.22 1.02 -14.88
CA GLN A 1 -17.39 2.21 -14.01
C GLN A 1 -16.74 1.87 -12.67
N ARG A 2 -15.99 2.80 -12.04
CA ARG A 2 -15.31 2.53 -10.75
C ARG A 2 -16.24 2.88 -9.58
N PRO A 3 -16.71 1.91 -8.78
CA PRO A 3 -17.53 2.21 -7.61
C PRO A 3 -16.67 2.82 -6.49
N LEU A 4 -17.06 3.99 -6.01
CA LEU A 4 -16.40 4.69 -4.89
C LEU A 4 -17.07 4.30 -3.58
N GLY A 5 -16.39 3.55 -2.72
CA GLY A 5 -16.84 3.28 -1.35
C GLY A 5 -16.55 4.50 -0.47
N VAL A 6 -17.53 5.39 -0.30
CA VAL A 6 -17.34 6.60 0.53
C VAL A 6 -17.49 6.24 2.01
N ALA A 7 -16.36 6.04 2.70
CA ALA A 7 -16.34 5.96 4.16
C ALA A 7 -16.88 7.25 4.80
N ALA A 8 -17.50 7.12 6.00
CA ALA A 8 -17.93 8.26 6.81
C ALA A 8 -16.75 9.20 7.11
N LEU A 9 -17.02 10.48 7.33
CA LEU A 9 -15.97 11.49 7.56
C LEU A 9 -15.13 11.14 8.80
N GLU A 10 -15.80 10.66 9.85
CA GLU A 10 -15.20 10.23 11.11
C GLU A 10 -14.21 9.09 10.89
N ASP A 11 -14.59 8.10 10.07
CA ASP A 11 -13.71 6.99 9.71
C ASP A 11 -12.47 7.48 8.95
N LYS A 12 -12.63 8.46 8.05
CA LYS A 12 -11.50 9.06 7.32
C LYS A 12 -10.54 9.79 8.27
N ILE A 13 -11.05 10.49 9.28
CA ILE A 13 -10.22 11.17 10.28
C ILE A 13 -9.40 10.14 11.08
N VAL A 14 -10.03 9.06 11.55
CA VAL A 14 -9.33 8.02 12.31
C VAL A 14 -8.32 7.29 11.42
N GLN A 15 -8.69 6.96 10.18
CA GLN A 15 -7.77 6.36 9.21
C GLN A 15 -6.55 7.25 8.95
N GLN A 16 -6.76 8.55 8.77
CA GLN A 16 -5.66 9.50 8.56
C GLN A 16 -4.75 9.58 9.79
N ALA A 17 -5.31 9.61 11.01
CA ALA A 17 -4.52 9.65 12.23
C ALA A 17 -3.64 8.40 12.39
N VAL A 18 -4.21 7.21 12.14
CA VAL A 18 -3.45 5.96 12.16
C VAL A 18 -2.40 5.93 11.05
N ALA A 19 -2.75 6.35 9.83
CA ALA A 19 -1.82 6.41 8.71
C ALA A 19 -0.61 7.32 9.00
N THR A 20 -0.83 8.48 9.61
CA THR A 20 0.24 9.39 10.00
C THR A 20 1.25 8.72 10.94
N ILE A 21 0.77 8.00 11.95
CA ILE A 21 1.64 7.30 12.91
C ILE A 21 2.38 6.15 12.22
N LEU A 22 1.67 5.33 11.45
CA LEU A 22 2.28 4.18 10.78
C LEU A 22 3.31 4.61 9.72
N ASN A 23 3.08 5.72 9.00
CA ASN A 23 4.07 6.26 8.06
C ASN A 23 5.41 6.53 8.77
N GLN A 24 5.40 7.12 9.97
CA GLN A 24 6.65 7.37 10.71
C GLN A 24 7.39 6.08 11.08
N ILE A 25 6.66 4.98 11.28
CA ILE A 25 7.26 3.68 11.63
C ILE A 25 7.83 2.98 10.40
N TYR A 26 7.10 3.01 9.28
CA TYR A 26 7.43 2.26 8.07
C TYR A 26 8.34 3.01 7.10
N GLU A 27 8.39 4.34 7.13
CA GLU A 27 9.35 5.10 6.32
C GLU A 27 10.81 4.74 6.65
N GLU A 28 11.09 4.33 7.89
CA GLU A 28 12.40 3.82 8.32
C GLU A 28 12.75 2.45 7.70
N ASP A 29 11.75 1.68 7.27
CA ASP A 29 11.93 0.35 6.68
C ASP A 29 11.87 0.37 5.15
N PHE A 30 11.05 1.27 4.58
CA PHE A 30 10.80 1.32 3.14
C PHE A 30 12.05 1.69 2.34
N LEU A 31 12.34 0.88 1.33
CA LEU A 31 13.53 1.00 0.50
C LEU A 31 13.50 2.24 -0.39
N ASP A 32 14.69 2.77 -0.69
CA ASP A 32 14.86 4.04 -1.43
C ASP A 32 14.36 4.03 -2.88
N PHE A 33 14.17 2.85 -3.47
CA PHE A 33 13.64 2.73 -4.83
C PHE A 33 12.12 2.62 -4.89
N SER A 34 11.44 2.65 -3.73
CA SER A 34 9.98 2.69 -3.64
C SER A 34 9.52 4.14 -3.46
N TYR A 35 8.73 4.66 -4.40
CA TYR A 35 8.38 6.08 -4.46
C TYR A 35 6.88 6.38 -4.26
N GLY A 36 6.00 5.43 -4.58
CA GLY A 36 4.56 5.67 -4.61
C GLY A 36 3.99 5.99 -3.23
N PHE A 37 3.13 7.02 -3.15
CA PHE A 37 2.37 7.36 -1.93
C PHE A 37 3.18 7.56 -0.64
N ARG A 38 4.46 7.93 -0.77
CA ARG A 38 5.36 8.17 0.38
C ARG A 38 5.57 9.67 0.64
N PRO A 39 5.62 10.11 1.90
CA PRO A 39 5.96 11.50 2.22
C PRO A 39 7.34 11.89 1.68
N GLY A 40 7.43 13.06 1.04
CA GLY A 40 8.70 13.57 0.52
C GLY A 40 9.24 12.83 -0.72
N ARG A 41 8.47 11.93 -1.32
CA ARG A 41 8.79 11.26 -2.57
C ARG A 41 7.71 11.51 -3.61
N SER A 42 8.12 11.62 -4.87
CA SER A 42 7.26 11.93 -5.99
C SER A 42 7.56 11.03 -7.19
N GLN A 43 6.62 11.04 -8.15
CA GLN A 43 6.81 10.40 -9.45
C GLN A 43 8.02 10.97 -10.22
N HIS A 44 8.40 12.23 -9.96
CA HIS A 44 9.57 12.84 -10.59
C HIS A 44 10.85 12.23 -10.08
N ASP A 45 10.95 11.92 -8.78
CA ASP A 45 12.11 11.24 -8.21
C ASP A 45 12.29 9.84 -8.81
N ALA A 46 11.18 9.14 -9.07
CA ALA A 46 11.20 7.83 -9.75
C ALA A 46 11.69 7.95 -11.20
N LEU A 47 11.21 8.95 -11.95
CA LEU A 47 11.64 9.21 -13.32
C LEU A 47 13.11 9.63 -13.39
N ASP A 48 13.58 10.44 -12.45
CA ASP A 48 14.97 10.87 -12.37
C ASP A 48 15.89 9.68 -12.09
N ALA A 49 15.52 8.81 -11.15
CA ALA A 49 16.26 7.59 -10.86
C ALA A 49 16.32 6.63 -12.07
N LEU A 50 15.20 6.46 -12.77
CA LEU A 50 15.13 5.68 -14.01
C LEU A 50 16.01 6.29 -15.10
N SER A 51 15.90 7.60 -15.33
CA SER A 51 16.67 8.33 -16.34
C SER A 51 18.18 8.21 -16.07
N TYR A 52 18.59 8.38 -14.82
CA TYR A 52 19.98 8.18 -14.41
C TYR A 52 20.45 6.75 -14.70
N ALA A 53 19.65 5.73 -14.34
CA ALA A 53 20.00 4.33 -14.58
C ALA A 53 20.18 4.02 -16.08
N LEU A 54 19.27 4.52 -16.93
CA LEU A 54 19.33 4.31 -18.37
C LEU A 54 20.51 5.04 -19.04
N LEU A 55 20.85 6.24 -18.57
CA LEU A 55 21.93 7.04 -19.16
C LEU A 55 23.31 6.63 -18.66
N LYS A 56 23.44 6.15 -17.43
CA LYS A 56 24.74 5.84 -16.80
C LYS A 56 25.10 4.37 -16.83
N LYS A 57 24.13 3.46 -16.91
CA LYS A 57 24.38 2.02 -16.96
C LYS A 57 24.13 1.47 -18.36
N LYS A 58 24.76 0.35 -18.70
CA LYS A 58 24.52 -0.35 -19.97
C LYS A 58 23.23 -1.18 -19.88
N VAL A 59 22.09 -0.49 -19.89
CA VAL A 59 20.76 -1.12 -19.87
C VAL A 59 20.31 -1.35 -21.31
N ASN A 60 20.07 -2.62 -21.68
CA ASN A 60 19.57 -2.97 -23.02
C ASN A 60 18.07 -3.28 -23.03
N TYR A 61 17.49 -3.60 -21.87
CA TYR A 61 16.10 -4.02 -21.74
C TYR A 61 15.49 -3.37 -20.50
N VAL A 62 14.23 -2.95 -20.61
CA VAL A 62 13.40 -2.47 -19.51
C VAL A 62 12.20 -3.40 -19.41
N LEU A 63 11.96 -3.94 -18.22
CA LEU A 63 10.76 -4.71 -17.92
C LEU A 63 9.71 -3.78 -17.32
N ASP A 64 8.64 -3.55 -18.06
CA ASP A 64 7.45 -2.85 -17.57
C ASP A 64 6.42 -3.88 -17.09
N ALA A 65 5.96 -3.74 -15.85
CA ALA A 65 5.08 -4.70 -15.20
C ALA A 65 4.09 -3.98 -14.28
N ASP A 66 2.84 -4.43 -14.32
CA ASP A 66 1.74 -3.90 -13.51
C ASP A 66 0.93 -5.06 -12.89
N ILE A 67 0.42 -4.83 -11.67
CA ILE A 67 -0.40 -5.82 -10.96
C ILE A 67 -1.88 -5.51 -11.19
N ARG A 68 -2.51 -6.30 -12.05
CA ARG A 68 -3.94 -6.16 -12.36
C ARG A 68 -4.79 -6.31 -11.10
N GLY A 69 -5.62 -5.31 -10.83
CA GLY A 69 -6.59 -5.36 -9.73
C GLY A 69 -5.93 -5.50 -8.36
N PHE A 70 -4.74 -4.91 -8.17
CA PHE A 70 -3.95 -5.04 -6.94
C PHE A 70 -4.79 -4.85 -5.67
N PHE A 71 -5.51 -3.72 -5.56
CA PHE A 71 -6.29 -3.40 -4.36
C PHE A 71 -7.47 -4.33 -4.11
N ASP A 72 -7.99 -4.99 -5.15
CA ASP A 72 -9.14 -5.89 -5.06
C ASP A 72 -8.73 -7.33 -4.68
N ASN A 73 -7.45 -7.67 -4.90
CA ASN A 73 -6.91 -9.03 -4.71
C ASN A 73 -5.89 -9.14 -3.57
N LEU A 74 -5.83 -8.14 -2.67
CA LEU A 74 -4.96 -8.20 -1.51
C LEU A 74 -5.43 -9.25 -0.50
N ASP A 75 -4.53 -10.17 -0.13
CA ASP A 75 -4.78 -11.12 0.95
C ASP A 75 -4.71 -10.41 2.31
N HIS A 76 -5.85 -10.31 2.97
CA HIS A 76 -5.98 -9.62 4.26
C HIS A 76 -5.21 -10.32 5.39
N CYS A 77 -5.10 -11.65 5.36
CA CYS A 77 -4.37 -12.38 6.37
C CYS A 77 -2.88 -12.07 6.27
N TRP A 78 -2.33 -12.03 5.06
CA TRP A 78 -0.93 -11.64 4.84
C TRP A 78 -0.68 -10.18 5.16
N LEU A 79 -1.56 -9.27 4.74
CA LEU A 79 -1.43 -7.85 5.06
C LEU A 79 -1.36 -7.61 6.57
N ILE A 80 -2.22 -8.26 7.35
CA ILE A 80 -2.18 -8.13 8.82
C ILE A 80 -0.88 -8.68 9.39
N LYS A 81 -0.40 -9.85 8.94
CA LYS A 81 0.89 -10.39 9.37
C LYS A 81 2.05 -9.44 9.07
N PHE A 82 2.01 -8.77 7.92
CA PHE A 82 3.02 -7.77 7.58
C PHE A 82 2.95 -6.55 8.50
N VAL A 83 1.75 -6.09 8.85
CA VAL A 83 1.57 -4.99 9.80
C VAL A 83 2.07 -5.38 11.20
N GLU A 84 1.85 -6.63 11.62
CA GLU A 84 2.29 -7.20 12.91
C GLU A 84 3.80 -7.20 13.10
N HIS A 85 4.61 -7.14 12.03
CA HIS A 85 6.07 -7.04 12.16
C HIS A 85 6.54 -5.79 12.92
N ARG A 86 5.80 -4.68 12.80
CA ARG A 86 6.14 -3.41 13.45
C ARG A 86 5.10 -2.94 14.46
N VAL A 87 3.87 -3.45 14.39
CA VAL A 87 2.76 -3.01 15.22
C VAL A 87 2.29 -4.16 16.09
N ALA A 88 2.61 -4.11 17.38
CA ALA A 88 2.17 -5.10 18.35
C ALA A 88 0.82 -4.76 19.03
N ASP A 89 0.30 -3.53 18.85
CA ASP A 89 -0.94 -3.11 19.52
C ASP A 89 -2.17 -3.81 18.88
N PRO A 90 -2.85 -4.72 19.61
CA PRO A 90 -4.00 -5.45 19.07
C PRO A 90 -5.18 -4.53 18.74
N ARG A 91 -5.26 -3.33 19.32
CA ARG A 91 -6.33 -2.36 19.06
C ARG A 91 -6.17 -1.74 17.68
N ILE A 92 -4.95 -1.37 17.31
CA ILE A 92 -4.63 -0.84 15.98
C ILE A 92 -4.83 -1.92 14.92
N LEU A 93 -4.32 -3.13 15.17
CA LEU A 93 -4.52 -4.27 14.26
C LEU A 93 -6.01 -4.56 14.04
N ARG A 94 -6.80 -4.55 15.11
CA ARG A 94 -8.25 -4.72 15.03
C ARG A 94 -8.95 -3.61 14.24
N LEU A 95 -8.49 -2.35 14.35
CA LEU A 95 -9.03 -1.24 13.55
C LEU A 95 -8.74 -1.43 12.07
N ILE A 96 -7.51 -1.79 11.72
CA ILE A 96 -7.11 -2.07 10.34
C ILE A 96 -7.93 -3.24 9.77
N GLN A 97 -8.06 -4.33 10.53
CA GLN A 97 -8.93 -5.46 10.15
C GLN A 97 -10.38 -5.05 9.92
N LYS A 98 -10.94 -4.16 10.75
CA LYS A 98 -12.30 -3.65 10.55
C LYS A 98 -12.41 -2.85 9.26
N TRP A 99 -11.45 -1.98 8.94
CA TRP A 99 -11.47 -1.22 7.70
C TRP A 99 -11.33 -2.09 6.45
N LEU A 100 -10.50 -3.15 6.51
CA LEU A 100 -10.36 -4.11 5.42
C LEU A 100 -11.64 -4.93 5.21
N LYS A 101 -12.31 -5.36 6.30
CA LYS A 101 -13.58 -6.09 6.22
C LYS A 101 -14.76 -5.21 5.80
N ALA A 102 -14.70 -3.91 6.05
CA ALA A 102 -15.73 -2.95 5.65
C ALA A 102 -15.70 -2.61 4.13
N GLY A 103 -15.01 -3.42 3.31
CA GLY A 103 -14.81 -3.19 1.89
C GLY A 103 -16.11 -3.05 1.06
N VAL A 104 -16.20 -1.90 0.38
CA VAL A 104 -17.01 -1.49 -0.79
C VAL A 104 -18.54 -1.74 -0.74
N MET A 105 -19.31 -0.66 -0.60
CA MET A 105 -20.74 -0.64 -0.88
C MET A 105 -20.97 -0.54 -2.40
N GLU A 106 -21.38 -1.64 -3.06
CA GLU A 106 -21.84 -1.63 -4.45
C GLU A 106 -23.36 -1.47 -4.51
N GLU A 107 -23.84 -0.43 -5.20
CA GLU A 107 -25.25 -0.25 -5.61
C GLU A 107 -26.31 -0.49 -4.51
N GLY A 108 -26.00 -0.15 -3.26
CA GLY A 108 -26.94 -0.29 -2.13
C GLY A 108 -27.12 -1.73 -1.62
N LYS A 109 -26.26 -2.67 -2.00
CA LYS A 109 -26.19 -4.02 -1.40
C LYS A 109 -24.88 -4.20 -0.63
N TRP A 110 -25.01 -4.60 0.62
CA TRP A 110 -23.90 -5.06 1.45
C TRP A 110 -23.43 -6.43 0.95
N SER A 111 -22.16 -6.55 0.57
CA SER A 111 -21.49 -7.84 0.35
C SER A 111 -20.31 -7.94 1.32
N GLU A 112 -20.15 -9.12 1.92
CA GLU A 112 -19.03 -9.41 2.81
C GLU A 112 -17.80 -9.65 1.93
N VAL A 113 -16.88 -8.68 1.88
CA VAL A 113 -15.70 -8.78 1.01
C VAL A 113 -14.64 -9.65 1.69
N GLN A 114 -14.33 -10.80 1.08
CA GLN A 114 -13.28 -11.71 1.55
C GLN A 114 -11.86 -11.23 1.17
N THR A 115 -11.72 -10.35 0.16
CA THR A 115 -10.43 -9.86 -0.37
C THR A 115 -10.52 -8.42 -0.88
N GLY A 116 -9.51 -7.61 -0.58
CA GLY A 116 -9.35 -6.24 -1.08
C GLY A 116 -9.74 -5.11 -0.11
N SER A 117 -9.15 -3.93 -0.31
CA SER A 117 -9.41 -2.74 0.51
C SER A 117 -10.45 -1.81 -0.14
N PRO A 118 -11.37 -1.18 0.62
CA PRO A 118 -12.33 -0.24 0.04
C PRO A 118 -11.64 0.91 -0.72
N GLN A 119 -11.89 1.00 -2.03
CA GLN A 119 -11.40 2.10 -2.87
C GLN A 119 -12.03 3.42 -2.39
N GLY A 120 -11.21 4.27 -1.75
CA GLY A 120 -11.64 5.50 -1.07
C GLY A 120 -11.22 5.61 0.40
N SER A 121 -10.60 4.55 0.95
CA SER A 121 -9.98 4.56 2.28
C SER A 121 -8.65 5.33 2.26
N VAL A 122 -8.49 6.26 3.20
CA VAL A 122 -7.32 7.16 3.31
C VAL A 122 -6.05 6.38 3.65
N ILE A 123 -6.17 5.29 4.41
CA ILE A 123 -5.04 4.45 4.82
C ILE A 123 -4.61 3.42 3.76
N SER A 124 -5.43 3.18 2.74
CA SER A 124 -5.19 2.14 1.73
C SER A 124 -3.84 2.25 1.01
N PRO A 125 -3.36 3.45 0.59
CA PRO A 125 -2.06 3.56 -0.08
C PRO A 125 -0.89 3.13 0.81
N LEU A 126 -0.94 3.42 2.11
CA LEU A 126 0.08 2.97 3.05
C LEU A 126 0.06 1.45 3.22
N LEU A 127 -1.13 0.86 3.38
CA LEU A 127 -1.27 -0.60 3.51
C LEU A 127 -0.76 -1.32 2.25
N ALA A 128 -0.99 -0.75 1.07
CA ALA A 128 -0.44 -1.23 -0.19
C ALA A 128 1.09 -1.24 -0.18
N ASN A 129 1.71 -0.12 0.23
CA ASN A 129 3.17 -0.02 0.32
C ASN A 129 3.75 -1.02 1.33
N ILE A 130 3.12 -1.21 2.49
CA ILE A 130 3.52 -2.22 3.47
C ILE A 130 3.49 -3.61 2.82
N TYR A 131 2.40 -3.95 2.13
CA TYR A 131 2.27 -5.25 1.46
C TYR A 131 3.37 -5.47 0.42
N LEU A 132 3.57 -4.51 -0.48
CA LEU A 132 4.57 -4.59 -1.54
C LEU A 132 5.99 -4.57 -0.99
N HIS A 133 6.24 -3.87 0.11
CA HIS A 133 7.54 -3.86 0.74
C HIS A 133 7.99 -5.28 1.09
N TYR A 134 7.14 -6.02 1.83
CA TYR A 134 7.47 -7.36 2.29
C TYR A 134 7.34 -8.42 1.20
N SER A 135 6.36 -8.29 0.29
CA SER A 135 6.12 -9.31 -0.74
C SER A 135 6.98 -9.14 -2.00
N PHE A 136 7.49 -7.92 -2.27
CA PHE A 136 8.17 -7.60 -3.51
C PHE A 136 9.47 -6.82 -3.31
N ASP A 137 9.46 -5.66 -2.66
CA ASP A 137 10.63 -4.77 -2.61
C ASP A 137 11.83 -5.45 -1.93
N LEU A 138 11.61 -6.16 -0.82
CA LEU A 138 12.70 -6.90 -0.15
C LEU A 138 13.29 -7.99 -1.05
N TRP A 139 12.46 -8.69 -1.83
CA TRP A 139 12.91 -9.69 -2.79
C TRP A 139 13.73 -9.05 -3.93
N VAL A 140 13.25 -7.93 -4.49
CA VAL A 140 13.97 -7.17 -5.52
C VAL A 140 15.31 -6.66 -4.98
N ASN A 141 15.36 -6.21 -3.73
CA ASN A 141 16.59 -5.71 -3.12
C ASN A 141 17.68 -6.78 -3.03
N VAL A 142 17.29 -8.00 -2.63
CA VAL A 142 18.21 -9.15 -2.61
C VAL A 142 18.67 -9.51 -4.02
N TRP A 143 17.76 -9.52 -5.00
CA TRP A 143 18.10 -9.85 -6.39
C TRP A 143 19.04 -8.83 -7.06
N ARG A 144 19.03 -7.58 -6.59
CA ARG A 144 19.89 -6.50 -7.12
C ARG A 144 21.32 -6.50 -6.57
N GLN A 145 21.59 -7.22 -5.49
CA GLN A 145 22.93 -7.40 -4.92
C GLN A 145 23.69 -8.49 -5.68
#